data_AF-A0A4Z0YKZ1-F1
#
_entry.id   AF-A0A4Z0YKZ1-F1
#
_cell.length_a   1.000
_cell.length_b   1.000
_cell.length_c   1.000
_cell.angle_alpha   90.00
_cell.angle_beta   90.00
_cell.angle_gamma   90.00
#
_symmetry.space_group_name_H-M   'P 1'
#
loop_
_entity.id
_entity.type
_entity.pdbx_description
1 polymer ?
#
loop_
_entity_poly.entity_id
_entity_poly.type
_entity_poly.pdbx_seq_one_letter_code
_entity_poly.pdbx_strand_id
1 'polypeptide(L)'
;MSAVIVIWRSLSFSMLMANLRGDDHQLRIKRKKIIILCISLILAIVTAAWAWFTEPVTVDRAMQDRKVTNAVISYKTITKDGIAATTIQTQNVTEIKKVINLMNQYPYSRRLFATSPSNSSHYSDTHMIWISLGYKNGNGKPGIYNYLIYEYGYMQTSDSGEHLHPSGIGRFGTEKTKAFYSKITDLFHQLEGNSTWERTIDAS
;
A
#
# COMPACT_ATOMS: atom_id res chain seq x y z
N MET A 1 -13.61 -21.63 -7.41
CA MET A 1 -14.17 -22.56 -6.39
C MET A 1 -14.18 -24.04 -6.83
N SER A 2 -14.29 -24.36 -8.12
CA SER A 2 -14.48 -25.75 -8.59
C SER A 2 -13.23 -26.66 -8.52
N ALA A 3 -12.01 -26.13 -8.55
CA ALA A 3 -10.78 -26.94 -8.51
C ALA A 3 -10.50 -27.57 -7.13
N VAL A 4 -10.89 -26.89 -6.04
CA VAL A 4 -10.64 -27.34 -4.66
C VAL A 4 -11.52 -28.54 -4.31
N ILE A 5 -12.76 -28.58 -4.81
CA ILE A 5 -13.72 -29.65 -4.54
C ILE A 5 -13.32 -30.95 -5.26
N VAL A 6 -12.76 -30.85 -6.47
CA VAL A 6 -12.29 -32.02 -7.25
C VAL A 6 -11.06 -32.66 -6.60
N ILE A 7 -10.13 -31.85 -6.08
CA ILE A 7 -8.95 -32.33 -5.36
C ILE A 7 -9.36 -33.02 -4.04
N TRP A 8 -10.32 -32.44 -3.31
CA TRP A 8 -10.80 -33.02 -2.05
C TRP A 8 -11.48 -34.37 -2.26
N ARG A 9 -12.33 -34.53 -3.28
CA ARG A 9 -13.00 -35.80 -3.59
C ARG A 9 -12.04 -36.91 -4.02
N SER A 10 -11.00 -36.59 -4.79
CA SER A 10 -9.99 -37.56 -5.20
C SER A 10 -9.10 -38.04 -4.05
N LEU A 11 -8.82 -37.16 -3.08
CA LEU A 11 -8.09 -37.48 -1.84
C LEU A 11 -8.93 -38.34 -0.89
N SER A 12 -10.22 -38.04 -0.72
CA SER A 12 -11.14 -38.83 0.11
C SER A 12 -11.31 -40.26 -0.42
N PHE A 13 -11.42 -40.43 -1.74
CA PHE A 13 -11.57 -41.74 -2.36
C PHE A 13 -10.32 -42.61 -2.23
N SER A 14 -9.13 -42.00 -2.39
CA SER A 14 -7.85 -42.68 -2.22
C SER A 14 -7.58 -43.10 -0.77
N MET A 15 -8.06 -42.31 0.20
CA MET A 15 -7.99 -42.64 1.64
C MET A 15 -8.94 -43.79 2.02
N LEU A 16 -10.15 -43.82 1.44
CA LEU A 16 -11.14 -44.86 1.71
C LEU A 16 -10.68 -46.24 1.22
N MET A 17 -10.09 -46.30 0.02
CA MET A 17 -9.59 -47.55 -0.57
C MET A 17 -8.33 -48.10 0.11
N ALA A 18 -7.55 -47.24 0.78
CA ALA A 18 -6.37 -47.66 1.53
C ALA A 18 -6.72 -48.37 2.85
N ASN A 19 -7.91 -48.13 3.42
CA ASN A 19 -8.31 -48.72 4.69
C ASN A 19 -8.75 -50.21 4.57
N LEU A 20 -8.85 -50.75 3.35
CA LEU A 20 -9.34 -52.11 3.08
C LEU A 20 -8.24 -53.15 2.80
N ARG A 21 -6.97 -52.75 2.67
CA ARG A 21 -5.83 -53.68 2.57
C ARG A 21 -4.93 -53.50 3.77
N GLY A 22 -4.80 -54.54 4.59
CA GLY A 22 -3.98 -54.59 5.80
C GLY A 22 -2.47 -54.51 5.53
N ASP A 23 -2.00 -53.41 4.94
CA ASP A 23 -0.59 -53.05 4.82
C ASP A 23 -0.31 -51.79 5.65
N ASP A 24 -0.34 -51.94 6.97
CA ASP A 24 -0.17 -50.86 7.93
C ASP A 24 1.13 -50.06 7.72
N HIS A 25 2.18 -50.72 7.22
CA HIS A 25 3.47 -50.08 6.94
C HIS A 25 3.43 -49.20 5.69
N GLN A 26 2.83 -49.69 4.59
CA GLN A 26 2.69 -48.91 3.35
C GLN A 26 1.69 -47.76 3.53
N LEU A 27 0.62 -47.95 4.32
CA LEU A 27 -0.29 -46.87 4.70
C LEU A 27 0.42 -45.79 5.53
N ARG A 28 1.23 -46.18 6.51
CA ARG A 28 2.00 -45.22 7.33
C ARG A 28 2.96 -44.40 6.47
N ILE A 29 3.66 -45.00 5.50
CA ILE A 29 4.54 -44.28 4.56
C ILE A 29 3.73 -43.32 3.68
N LYS A 30 2.60 -43.76 3.09
CA LYS A 30 1.75 -42.90 2.26
C LYS A 30 1.17 -41.73 3.06
N ARG A 31 0.71 -41.95 4.29
CA ARG A 31 0.21 -40.90 5.20
C ARG A 31 1.33 -39.89 5.54
N LYS A 32 2.54 -40.35 5.86
CA LYS A 32 3.69 -39.46 6.11
C LYS A 32 4.04 -38.60 4.89
N LYS A 33 4.03 -39.17 3.68
CA LYS A 33 4.27 -38.42 2.43
C LYS A 33 3.20 -37.35 2.17
N ILE A 34 1.93 -37.67 2.38
CA ILE A 34 0.82 -36.70 2.24
C ILE A 34 0.98 -35.56 3.24
N ILE A 35 1.29 -35.87 4.51
CA ILE A 35 1.50 -34.84 5.54
C ILE A 35 2.67 -33.92 5.17
N ILE A 36 3.79 -34.48 4.72
CA ILE A 36 4.95 -33.69 4.27
C ILE A 36 4.57 -32.78 3.10
N LEU A 37 3.85 -33.30 2.10
CA LEU A 37 3.38 -32.50 0.96
C LEU A 37 2.45 -31.36 1.39
N CYS A 38 1.51 -31.61 2.31
CA CYS A 38 0.62 -30.59 2.85
C CYS A 38 1.40 -29.50 3.62
N ILE A 39 2.36 -29.89 4.46
CA ILE A 39 3.20 -28.94 5.19
C ILE A 39 4.03 -28.10 4.22
N SER A 40 4.66 -28.72 3.22
CA SER A 40 5.43 -28.00 2.20
C SER A 40 4.57 -27.01 1.41
N LEU A 41 3.33 -27.39 1.05
CA LEU A 41 2.40 -26.49 0.36
C LEU A 41 1.97 -25.31 1.23
N ILE A 42 1.63 -25.56 2.50
CA ILE A 42 1.28 -24.50 3.45
C ILE A 42 2.46 -23.53 3.61
N LEU A 43 3.67 -24.07 3.77
CA LEU A 43 4.87 -23.25 3.91
C LEU A 43 5.12 -22.38 2.67
N ALA A 44 4.95 -22.94 1.46
CA ALA A 44 5.08 -22.20 0.21
C ALA A 44 4.04 -21.07 0.07
N ILE A 45 2.80 -21.29 0.52
CA ILE A 45 1.76 -20.26 0.51
C ILE A 45 2.09 -19.15 1.52
N VAL A 46 2.52 -19.51 2.73
CA VAL A 46 2.88 -18.54 3.78
C VAL A 46 4.08 -17.70 3.36
N THR A 47 5.11 -18.30 2.76
CA THR A 47 6.28 -17.55 2.28
C THR A 47 5.94 -16.63 1.10
N ALA A 48 5.12 -17.08 0.16
CA ALA A 48 4.65 -16.25 -0.95
C ALA A 48 3.80 -15.06 -0.45
N ALA A 49 2.89 -15.31 0.50
CA ALA A 49 2.11 -14.24 1.12
C ALA A 49 3.00 -13.24 1.87
N TRP A 50 3.97 -13.74 2.65
CA TRP A 50 4.92 -12.89 3.36
C TRP A 50 5.78 -12.04 2.42
N ALA A 51 6.31 -12.64 1.35
CA ALA A 51 7.05 -11.92 0.32
C ALA A 51 6.21 -10.79 -0.29
N TRP A 52 4.94 -11.08 -0.61
CA TRP A 52 4.03 -10.08 -1.16
C TRP A 52 3.76 -8.90 -0.20
N PHE A 53 3.58 -9.16 1.10
CA PHE A 53 3.36 -8.12 2.11
C PHE A 53 4.60 -7.27 2.37
N THR A 54 5.78 -7.89 2.35
CA THR A 54 7.05 -7.21 2.67
C THR A 54 7.67 -6.49 1.47
N GLU A 55 7.28 -6.84 0.25
CA GLU A 55 7.79 -6.23 -0.96
C GLU A 55 7.46 -4.72 -1.02
N PRO A 56 8.47 -3.85 -1.17
CA PRO A 56 8.26 -2.42 -1.32
C PRO A 56 7.45 -2.08 -2.57
N VAL A 57 6.54 -1.12 -2.45
CA VAL A 57 5.65 -0.66 -3.52
C VAL A 57 6.04 0.76 -3.92
N THR A 58 6.30 0.96 -5.20
CA THR A 58 6.48 2.28 -5.81
C THR A 58 5.13 2.83 -6.29
N VAL A 59 5.05 4.13 -6.54
CA VAL A 59 3.88 4.75 -7.17
C VAL A 59 3.64 4.15 -8.55
N ASP A 60 4.68 3.97 -9.36
CA ASP A 60 4.55 3.37 -10.70
C ASP A 60 3.89 1.99 -10.65
N ARG A 61 4.26 1.19 -9.65
CA ARG A 61 3.67 -0.14 -9.46
C ARG A 61 2.23 -0.07 -8.96
N ALA A 62 1.92 0.88 -8.07
CA ALA A 62 0.55 1.13 -7.64
C ALA A 62 -0.35 1.63 -8.78
N MET A 63 0.26 2.25 -9.80
CA MET A 63 -0.42 2.91 -10.91
C MET A 63 -0.21 2.19 -12.27
N GLN A 64 0.22 0.92 -12.27
CA GLN A 64 0.67 0.21 -13.47
C GLN A 64 -0.36 0.17 -14.62
N ASP A 65 -1.66 0.26 -14.31
CA ASP A 65 -2.76 0.28 -15.28
C ASP A 65 -3.62 1.56 -15.18
N ARG A 66 -3.03 2.64 -14.65
CA ARG A 66 -3.73 3.87 -14.29
C ARG A 66 -2.99 5.06 -14.90
N LYS A 67 -3.65 5.75 -15.82
CA LYS A 67 -3.10 6.98 -16.39
C LYS A 67 -3.34 8.13 -15.41
N VAL A 68 -2.27 8.61 -14.76
CA VAL A 68 -2.33 9.79 -13.89
C VAL A 68 -2.64 11.03 -14.74
N THR A 69 -3.64 11.80 -14.32
CA THR A 69 -4.16 12.97 -15.04
C THR A 69 -3.88 14.28 -14.32
N ASN A 70 -3.77 14.25 -13.00
CA ASN A 70 -3.51 15.42 -12.18
C ASN A 70 -2.83 15.02 -10.87
N ALA A 71 -2.11 15.96 -10.28
CA ALA A 71 -1.56 15.85 -8.95
C ALA A 71 -2.01 17.05 -8.11
N VAL A 72 -2.40 16.78 -6.88
CA VAL A 72 -2.73 17.79 -5.86
C VAL A 72 -1.84 17.52 -4.65
N ILE A 73 -1.17 18.54 -4.13
CA ILE A 73 -0.33 18.44 -2.94
C ILE A 73 -0.81 19.50 -1.95
N SER A 74 -1.24 19.06 -0.77
CA SER A 74 -1.62 19.95 0.33
C SER A 74 -0.62 19.81 1.46
N TYR A 75 0.03 20.90 1.82
CA TYR A 75 0.79 21.03 3.06
C TYR A 75 -0.15 21.55 4.15
N LYS A 76 -0.34 20.78 5.22
CA LYS A 76 -1.27 21.12 6.30
C LYS A 76 -0.54 21.25 7.62
N THR A 77 -0.90 22.29 8.36
CA THR A 77 -0.51 22.49 9.75
C THR A 77 -1.76 22.41 10.61
N ILE A 78 -1.80 21.45 11.52
CA ILE A 78 -2.88 21.28 12.50
C ILE A 78 -2.38 21.81 13.83
N THR A 79 -3.01 22.86 14.33
CA THR A 79 -2.69 23.46 15.64
C THR A 79 -3.88 23.27 16.59
N LYS A 80 -3.79 23.84 17.80
CA LYS A 80 -4.94 23.96 18.71
C LYS A 80 -6.07 24.82 18.14
N ASP A 81 -5.70 25.79 17.31
CA ASP A 81 -6.56 26.91 16.93
C ASP A 81 -7.24 26.71 15.58
N GLY A 82 -6.89 25.65 14.84
CA GLY A 82 -7.51 25.32 13.56
C GLY A 82 -6.60 24.51 12.64
N ILE A 83 -7.01 24.43 11.38
CA ILE A 83 -6.24 23.76 10.32
C ILE A 83 -5.92 24.81 9.25
N ALA A 84 -4.62 25.02 9.01
CA ALA A 84 -4.15 25.79 7.88
C ALA A 84 -3.63 24.84 6.80
N ALA A 85 -4.06 25.03 5.56
CA ALA A 85 -3.61 24.24 4.43
C ALA A 85 -3.23 25.14 3.24
N THR A 86 -2.05 24.90 2.68
CA THR A 86 -1.69 25.40 1.36
C THR A 86 -1.75 24.23 0.39
N THR A 87 -2.58 24.37 -0.64
CA THR A 87 -2.79 23.36 -1.66
C THR A 87 -2.28 23.85 -3.00
N ILE A 88 -1.46 23.04 -3.66
CA ILE A 88 -1.02 23.26 -5.03
C ILE A 88 -1.51 22.12 -5.92
N GLN A 89 -1.88 22.43 -7.16
CA GLN A 89 -2.36 21.44 -8.12
C GLN A 89 -1.80 21.66 -9.51
N THR A 90 -1.66 20.57 -10.27
CA THR A 90 -1.28 20.64 -11.67
C THR A 90 -1.90 19.51 -12.50
N GLN A 91 -2.09 19.77 -13.78
CA GLN A 91 -2.39 18.77 -14.82
C GLN A 91 -1.20 18.58 -15.77
N ASN A 92 -0.08 19.28 -15.55
CA ASN A 92 1.10 19.18 -16.39
C ASN A 92 1.80 17.83 -16.19
N VAL A 93 1.87 17.02 -17.25
CA VAL A 93 2.42 15.66 -17.20
C VAL A 93 3.89 15.63 -16.77
N THR A 94 4.69 16.62 -17.14
CA THR A 94 6.11 16.70 -16.76
C THR A 94 6.26 16.95 -15.27
N GLU A 95 5.45 17.85 -14.71
CA GLU A 95 5.44 18.15 -13.27
C GLU A 95 4.92 16.97 -12.45
N ILE A 96 3.85 16.32 -12.90
CA ILE A 96 3.32 15.10 -12.27
C ILE A 96 4.42 14.02 -12.19
N LYS A 97 5.19 13.83 -13.27
CA LYS A 97 6.32 12.87 -13.28
C LYS A 97 7.40 13.23 -12.28
N LYS A 98 7.69 14.51 -12.01
CA LYS A 98 8.66 14.91 -10.98
C LYS A 98 8.24 14.43 -9.60
N VAL A 99 6.97 14.62 -9.25
CA VAL A 99 6.40 14.16 -7.97
C VAL A 99 6.48 12.64 -7.86
N ILE A 100 6.00 11.92 -8.89
CA ILE A 100 6.03 10.46 -8.94
C ILE A 100 7.47 9.93 -8.81
N ASN A 101 8.43 10.52 -9.55
CA ASN A 101 9.84 10.13 -9.50
C ASN A 101 10.44 10.29 -8.10
N LEU A 102 10.09 11.36 -7.38
CA LEU A 102 10.54 11.52 -6.00
C LEU A 102 9.92 10.45 -5.10
N MET A 103 8.61 10.22 -5.20
CA MET A 103 7.92 9.22 -4.38
C MET A 103 8.43 7.79 -4.63
N ASN A 104 8.79 7.46 -5.88
CA ASN A 104 9.35 6.16 -6.25
C ASN A 104 10.72 5.88 -5.61
N GLN A 105 11.49 6.91 -5.24
CA GLN A 105 12.74 6.74 -4.48
C GLN A 105 12.50 6.26 -3.05
N TYR A 106 11.26 6.39 -2.55
CA TYR A 106 10.85 6.05 -1.20
C TYR A 106 9.67 5.07 -1.21
N PRO A 107 9.86 3.83 -1.66
CA PRO A 107 8.77 2.85 -1.74
C PRO A 107 8.26 2.47 -0.34
N TYR A 108 6.96 2.15 -0.29
CA TYR A 108 6.22 1.85 0.94
C TYR A 108 5.92 0.36 1.10
N SER A 109 5.72 -0.10 2.33
CA SER A 109 5.40 -1.51 2.61
C SER A 109 3.88 -1.71 2.64
N ARG A 110 3.38 -2.86 2.21
CA ARG A 110 1.93 -3.18 2.26
C ARG A 110 1.55 -3.59 3.69
N ARG A 111 0.53 -2.96 4.28
CA ARG A 111 -0.11 -3.45 5.51
C ARG A 111 -1.63 -3.43 5.37
N LEU A 112 -2.29 -4.49 5.83
CA LEU A 112 -3.76 -4.56 5.82
C LEU A 112 -4.40 -3.58 6.80
N PHE A 113 -3.70 -3.29 7.89
CA PHE A 113 -4.18 -2.38 8.93
C PHE A 113 -3.02 -1.52 9.41
N ALA A 114 -3.17 -0.22 9.20
CA ALA A 114 -2.43 0.77 9.95
C ALA A 114 -3.34 1.22 11.08
N THR A 115 -3.06 0.77 12.31
CA THR A 115 -3.58 1.50 13.46
C THR A 115 -2.97 2.88 13.39
N SER A 116 -3.81 3.91 13.25
CA SER A 116 -3.36 5.27 13.46
C SER A 116 -2.60 5.32 14.79
N PRO A 117 -1.47 6.03 14.89
CA PRO A 117 -0.75 6.15 16.15
C PRO A 117 -1.72 6.49 17.28
N SER A 118 -1.70 5.71 18.37
CA SER A 118 -2.67 5.80 19.47
C SER A 118 -2.56 7.07 20.32
N ASN A 119 -1.72 8.02 19.93
CA ASN A 119 -1.52 9.27 20.65
C ASN A 119 -1.87 10.46 19.76
N SER A 120 -3.14 10.86 19.78
CA SER A 120 -3.51 12.26 19.50
C SER A 120 -3.25 13.18 20.71
N SER A 121 -2.83 12.62 21.84
CA SER A 121 -2.59 13.35 23.08
C SER A 121 -1.18 13.94 23.11
N HIS A 122 -1.05 15.16 22.63
CA HIS A 122 -0.41 16.30 23.30
C HIS A 122 -0.15 17.36 22.23
N TYR A 123 -1.01 18.38 22.20
CA TYR A 123 -1.02 19.48 21.24
C TYR A 123 0.34 20.17 21.02
N SER A 124 1.14 19.61 20.12
CA SER A 124 2.14 20.30 19.31
C SER A 124 1.61 20.41 17.89
N ASP A 125 1.99 21.47 17.18
CA ASP A 125 1.64 21.64 15.77
C ASP A 125 2.01 20.37 15.00
N THR A 126 1.03 19.77 14.32
CA THR A 126 1.24 18.58 13.51
C THR A 126 1.30 19.00 12.05
N HIS A 127 2.46 18.80 11.44
CA HIS A 127 2.64 19.03 10.01
C HIS A 127 2.45 17.73 9.22
N MET A 128 1.68 17.82 8.14
CA MET A 128 1.43 16.70 7.23
C MET A 128 1.41 17.17 5.78
N ILE A 129 1.76 16.24 4.89
CA ILE A 129 1.61 16.40 3.44
C ILE A 129 0.59 15.38 2.96
N TRP A 130 -0.41 15.86 2.23
CA TRP A 130 -1.36 15.03 1.51
C TRP A 130 -1.10 15.17 0.01
N ILE A 131 -0.74 14.07 -0.66
CA ILE A 131 -0.63 14.00 -2.12
C ILE A 131 -1.79 13.21 -2.67
N SER A 132 -2.55 13.78 -3.59
CA SER A 132 -3.61 13.11 -4.33
C SER A 132 -3.24 13.02 -5.80
N LEU A 133 -3.17 11.80 -6.33
CA LEU A 133 -2.99 11.53 -7.75
C LEU A 133 -4.35 11.13 -8.33
N GLY A 134 -4.95 12.01 -9.13
CA GLY A 134 -6.13 11.63 -9.90
C GLY A 134 -5.72 10.86 -11.14
N TYR A 135 -6.48 9.83 -11.48
CA TYR A 135 -6.16 8.92 -12.56
C TYR A 135 -7.40 8.45 -13.32
N LYS A 136 -7.19 7.91 -14.52
CA LYS A 136 -8.17 7.09 -15.25
C LYS A 136 -7.69 5.64 -15.30
N ASN A 137 -8.54 4.69 -14.91
CA ASN A 137 -8.20 3.27 -15.01
C ASN A 137 -8.31 2.76 -16.46
N GLY A 138 -7.99 1.48 -16.70
CA GLY A 138 -8.09 0.85 -18.02
C GLY A 138 -9.49 0.91 -18.68
N ASN A 139 -10.55 1.11 -17.88
CA ASN A 139 -11.92 1.31 -18.36
C ASN A 139 -12.31 2.79 -18.52
N GLY A 140 -11.35 3.71 -18.36
CA GLY A 140 -11.56 5.15 -18.46
C GLY A 140 -12.27 5.79 -17.25
N LYS A 141 -12.60 5.03 -16.20
CA LYS A 141 -13.25 5.55 -15.00
C LYS A 141 -12.25 6.37 -14.18
N PRO A 142 -12.64 7.55 -13.67
CA PRO A 142 -11.79 8.35 -12.81
C PRO A 142 -11.64 7.71 -11.42
N GLY A 143 -10.48 7.91 -10.81
CA GLY A 143 -10.19 7.53 -9.42
C GLY A 143 -9.15 8.46 -8.82
N ILE A 144 -8.97 8.38 -7.50
CA ILE A 144 -7.99 9.18 -6.76
C ILE A 144 -7.18 8.24 -5.87
N TYR A 145 -5.87 8.35 -5.97
CA TYR A 145 -4.94 7.67 -5.09
C TYR A 145 -4.28 8.67 -4.16
N ASN A 146 -4.49 8.52 -2.86
CA ASN A 146 -4.02 9.43 -1.82
C ASN A 146 -2.81 8.86 -1.09
N TYR A 147 -1.88 9.75 -0.76
CA TYR A 147 -0.78 9.53 0.16
C TYR A 147 -0.88 10.58 1.26
N LEU A 148 -0.95 10.12 2.51
CA LEU A 148 -0.96 10.96 3.70
C LEU A 148 0.35 10.73 4.44
N ILE A 149 1.18 11.76 4.56
CA ILE A 149 2.55 11.67 5.04
C ILE A 149 2.70 12.61 6.24
N TYR A 150 3.13 12.07 7.38
CA TYR A 150 3.34 12.82 8.61
C TYR A 150 4.83 13.00 8.87
N GLU A 151 5.19 14.13 9.46
CA GLU A 151 6.57 14.50 9.80
C GLU A 151 7.27 13.44 10.68
N TYR A 152 6.55 12.86 11.65
CA TYR A 152 7.09 11.85 12.57
C TYR A 152 7.27 10.45 11.94
N GLY A 153 7.07 10.32 10.64
CA GLY A 153 7.44 9.13 9.88
C GLY A 153 6.31 8.13 9.64
N TYR A 154 5.07 8.52 9.88
CA TYR A 154 3.91 7.72 9.49
C TYR A 154 3.46 8.12 8.07
N MET A 155 3.16 7.14 7.24
CA MET A 155 2.52 7.35 5.96
C MET A 155 1.33 6.40 5.83
N GLN A 156 0.28 6.83 5.15
CA GLN A 156 -0.88 6.02 4.80
C GLN A 156 -1.23 6.24 3.34
N THR A 157 -1.68 5.18 2.67
CA THR A 157 -2.21 5.26 1.30
C THR A 157 -3.68 4.85 1.28
N SER A 158 -4.48 5.53 0.46
CA SER A 158 -5.88 5.13 0.21
C SER A 158 -6.23 5.32 -1.26
N ASP A 159 -7.09 4.46 -1.77
CA ASP A 159 -7.56 4.49 -3.15
C ASP A 159 -9.08 4.58 -3.15
N SER A 160 -9.66 5.56 -3.84
CA SER A 160 -11.11 5.69 -3.97
C SER A 160 -11.72 4.74 -5.01
N GLY A 161 -10.89 4.07 -5.83
CA GLY A 161 -11.32 3.17 -6.89
C GLY A 161 -11.47 1.72 -6.45
N GLU A 162 -12.61 1.35 -5.83
CA GLU A 162 -13.13 -0.03 -5.62
C GLU A 162 -12.22 -1.06 -4.92
N HIS A 163 -10.95 -0.75 -4.65
CA HIS A 163 -9.98 -1.67 -4.10
C HIS A 163 -9.49 -1.12 -2.77
N LEU A 164 -9.86 -1.81 -1.68
CA LEU A 164 -9.20 -1.68 -0.38
C LEU A 164 -7.75 -2.14 -0.54
N HIS A 165 -6.90 -1.29 -1.12
CA HIS A 165 -5.49 -1.55 -1.16
C HIS A 165 -4.94 -1.43 0.26
N PRO A 166 -4.05 -2.36 0.67
CA PRO A 166 -3.41 -2.29 1.96
C PRO A 166 -2.85 -0.89 2.20
N SER A 167 -3.31 -0.23 3.26
CA SER A 167 -2.77 1.03 3.76
C SER A 167 -1.30 0.82 4.07
N GLY A 168 -0.41 1.35 3.23
CA GLY A 168 1.00 1.18 3.47
C GLY A 168 1.45 2.02 4.66
N ILE A 169 1.92 1.39 5.74
CA ILE A 169 2.64 2.12 6.79
C ILE A 169 4.04 2.42 6.24
N GLY A 170 4.31 3.70 6.01
CA GLY A 170 5.68 4.18 5.86
C GLY A 170 6.51 3.78 7.08
N ARG A 171 7.57 3.01 6.82
CA ARG A 171 8.71 2.58 7.66
C ARG A 171 8.72 3.05 9.12
N PHE A 172 8.75 2.08 10.05
CA PHE A 172 9.00 2.28 11.48
C PHE A 172 10.42 2.84 11.74
N GLY A 173 10.52 4.14 12.09
CA GLY A 173 11.72 4.84 12.59
C GLY A 173 12.87 5.02 11.58
N THR A 174 13.70 6.06 11.57
CA THR A 174 13.69 7.41 12.20
C THR A 174 14.33 8.43 11.25
N GLU A 175 15.20 8.02 10.31
CA GLU A 175 15.90 8.95 9.40
C GLU A 175 15.39 8.92 7.96
N LYS A 176 15.10 7.74 7.40
CA LYS A 176 14.67 7.64 5.99
C LYS A 176 13.29 8.27 5.75
N THR A 177 12.38 8.17 6.71
CA THR A 177 11.06 8.79 6.56
C THR A 177 11.08 10.27 6.86
N LYS A 178 11.93 10.74 7.80
CA LYS A 178 12.19 12.17 7.98
C LYS A 178 12.86 12.77 6.74
N ALA A 179 13.83 12.07 6.15
CA ALA A 179 14.45 12.47 4.89
C ALA A 179 13.43 12.51 3.74
N PHE A 180 12.54 11.52 3.65
CA PHE A 180 11.44 11.56 2.68
C PHE A 180 10.53 12.76 2.91
N TYR A 181 10.06 12.97 4.15
CA TYR A 181 9.21 14.10 4.53
C TYR A 181 9.87 15.43 4.17
N SER A 182 11.13 15.61 4.55
CA SER A 182 11.93 16.79 4.19
C SER A 182 12.01 16.95 2.67
N LYS A 183 12.35 15.90 1.91
CA LYS A 183 12.43 15.97 0.45
C LYS A 183 11.11 16.33 -0.22
N ILE A 184 9.99 15.78 0.27
CA ILE A 184 8.68 16.10 -0.30
C ILE A 184 8.20 17.50 0.10
N THR A 185 8.61 17.98 1.28
CA THR A 185 8.36 19.36 1.74
C THR A 185 9.18 20.36 0.92
N ASP A 186 10.47 20.08 0.70
CA ASP A 186 11.33 20.88 -0.17
C ASP A 186 10.76 20.94 -1.59
N LEU A 187 10.30 19.80 -2.12
CA LEU A 187 9.64 19.75 -3.42
C LEU A 187 8.38 20.61 -3.40
N PHE A 188 7.52 20.50 -2.38
CA PHE A 188 6.33 21.33 -2.26
C PHE A 188 6.65 22.82 -2.35
N HIS A 189 7.62 23.33 -1.58
CA HIS A 189 7.99 24.74 -1.62
C HIS A 189 8.58 25.18 -2.98
N GLN A 190 9.34 24.30 -3.65
CA GLN A 190 9.82 24.56 -5.01
C GLN A 190 8.66 24.66 -6.01
N LEU A 191 7.65 23.80 -5.87
CA LEU A 191 6.50 23.75 -6.76
C LEU A 191 5.48 24.86 -6.46
N GLU A 192 5.35 25.29 -5.21
CA GLU A 192 4.47 26.39 -4.79
C GLU A 192 4.83 27.72 -5.51
N GLY A 193 6.11 27.95 -5.79
CA GLY A 193 6.56 29.12 -6.56
C GLY A 193 6.51 28.96 -8.08
N ASN A 194 6.08 27.80 -8.60
CA ASN A 194 6.12 27.49 -10.02
C ASN A 194 4.78 27.80 -10.70
N SER A 195 4.80 28.58 -11.80
CA SER A 195 3.60 28.98 -12.54
C SER A 195 2.82 27.82 -13.20
N THR A 196 3.42 26.65 -13.30
CA THR A 196 2.74 25.41 -13.77
C THR A 196 1.90 24.73 -12.69
N TRP A 197 1.94 25.26 -11.46
CA TRP A 197 1.16 24.81 -10.31
C TRP A 197 0.22 25.93 -9.86
N GLU A 198 -1.08 25.60 -9.78
CA GLU A 198 -2.08 26.52 -9.25
C GLU A 198 -2.14 26.40 -7.74
N ARG A 199 -2.14 27.55 -7.04
CA ARG A 199 -2.09 27.64 -5.58
C ARG A 199 -3.43 28.09 -5.00
N THR A 200 -3.83 27.42 -3.93
CA THR A 200 -5.02 27.71 -3.11
C THR A 200 -4.65 27.67 -1.64
N ILE A 201 -5.21 28.57 -0.84
CA ILE A 201 -5.02 28.62 0.61
C ILE A 201 -6.38 28.35 1.25
N ASP A 202 -6.46 27.30 2.06
CA ASP A 202 -7.62 26.98 2.87
C ASP A 202 -7.25 27.22 4.34
N ALA A 203 -7.97 28.15 4.99
CA ALA A 203 -7.86 28.39 6.42
C ALA A 203 -9.24 28.16 7.04
N SER A 204 -9.33 27.20 7.96
CA SER A 204 -10.56 26.84 8.69
C SER A 204 -10.33 26.83 10.19
#